data_AF-A0A108AYQ0-F1
#
_entry.id   AF-A0A108AYQ0-F1
#
_cell.length_a   1.000
_cell.length_b   1.000
_cell.length_c   1.000
_cell.angle_alpha   90.00
_cell.angle_beta   90.00
_cell.angle_gamma   90.00
#
_symmetry.space_group_name_H-M   'P 1'
#
loop_
_entity.id
_entity.type
_entity.pdbx_description
1 polymer ?
#
loop_
_entity_poly.entity_id
_entity_poly.type
_entity_poly.pdbx_seq_one_letter_code
_entity_poly.pdbx_strand_id
1 'polypeptide(L)'
;MAKNNASPTLESMLEFQKVYLRAIALSWRDPEFKKDLLKNPFDALAKHFGYQSPWIIDLEIVEPESDYGWKSSGDGSGEGKWHLPLNTMWVGIPEKPAPLSEEAVALAAYCDAGPSYLFTCC
;
A
#
# COMPACT_ATOMS: atom_id res chain seq x y z
N MET A 1 12.77 16.26 -6.63
CA MET A 1 11.52 15.83 -7.26
C MET A 1 11.50 14.31 -7.26
N ALA A 2 10.53 13.69 -6.61
CA ALA A 2 10.44 12.23 -6.54
C ALA A 2 10.32 11.69 -7.98
N LYS A 3 11.27 10.84 -8.38
CA LYS A 3 11.42 10.44 -9.79
C LYS A 3 10.26 9.61 -10.34
N ASN A 4 9.44 8.99 -9.49
CA ASN A 4 8.36 8.10 -9.91
C ASN A 4 7.17 8.19 -8.93
N ASN A 5 6.23 9.10 -9.20
CA ASN A 5 4.85 8.81 -8.84
C ASN A 5 4.07 8.84 -10.15
N ALA A 6 3.46 7.73 -10.52
CA ALA A 6 2.56 7.64 -11.66
C ALA A 6 1.14 7.68 -11.13
N SER A 7 0.21 8.30 -11.87
CA SER A 7 -1.21 8.17 -11.54
C SER A 7 -1.60 6.69 -11.56
N PRO A 8 -2.22 6.15 -10.50
CA PRO A 8 -2.59 4.74 -10.46
C PRO A 8 -3.50 4.36 -11.63
N THR A 9 -3.03 3.44 -12.48
CA THR A 9 -3.83 2.82 -13.54
C THR A 9 -4.38 1.48 -13.06
N LEU A 10 -5.45 1.00 -13.68
CA LEU A 10 -5.97 -0.35 -13.42
C LEU A 10 -4.88 -1.43 -13.55
N GLU A 11 -4.02 -1.31 -14.57
CA GLU A 11 -2.91 -2.24 -14.79
C GLU A 11 -1.93 -2.24 -13.62
N SER A 12 -1.48 -1.06 -13.18
CA SER A 12 -0.54 -0.93 -12.06
C SER A 12 -1.13 -1.46 -10.73
N MET A 13 -2.43 -1.26 -10.51
CA MET A 13 -3.13 -1.83 -9.35
C MET A 13 -3.20 -3.36 -9.42
N LEU A 14 -3.48 -3.92 -10.59
CA LEU A 14 -3.52 -5.37 -10.81
C LEU A 14 -2.14 -6.02 -10.67
N GLU A 15 -1.09 -5.33 -11.11
CA GLU A 15 0.29 -5.79 -10.91
C GLU A 15 0.63 -5.85 -9.42
N PHE A 16 0.34 -4.78 -8.67
CA PHE A 16 0.54 -4.75 -7.22
C PHE A 16 -0.23 -5.87 -6.52
N GLN A 17 -1.49 -6.10 -6.88
CA GLN A 17 -2.30 -7.20 -6.32
C GLN A 17 -1.65 -8.57 -6.55
N LYS A 18 -1.12 -8.83 -7.75
CA LYS A 18 -0.44 -10.11 -8.06
C LYS A 18 0.84 -10.27 -7.24
N VAL A 19 1.64 -9.22 -7.12
CA VAL A 19 2.89 -9.24 -6.35
C VAL A 19 2.60 -9.44 -4.87
N TYR A 20 1.61 -8.75 -4.32
CA TYR A 20 1.18 -8.86 -2.93
C TYR A 20 0.76 -10.29 -2.57
N LEU A 21 -0.06 -10.94 -3.40
CA LEU A 21 -0.46 -12.34 -3.18
C LEU A 21 0.73 -13.32 -3.22
N ARG A 22 1.68 -13.10 -4.15
CA ARG A 22 2.91 -13.91 -4.23
C ARG A 22 3.81 -13.70 -3.02
N ALA A 23 3.89 -12.47 -2.50
CA ALA A 23 4.63 -12.15 -1.29
C ALA A 23 4.04 -12.84 -0.06
N ILE A 24 2.70 -12.82 0.10
CA ILE A 24 2.02 -13.58 1.17
C ILE A 24 2.37 -15.07 1.07
N ALA A 25 2.24 -15.67 -0.11
CA ALA A 25 2.54 -17.09 -0.28
C ALA A 25 4.02 -17.43 -0.01
N LEU A 26 4.95 -16.52 -0.33
CA LEU A 26 6.37 -16.71 -0.03
C LEU A 26 6.67 -16.54 1.46
N SER A 27 6.05 -15.57 2.14
CA SER A 27 6.29 -15.33 3.57
C SER A 27 5.83 -16.47 4.47
N TRP A 28 4.89 -17.31 4.02
CA TRP A 28 4.48 -18.52 4.74
C TRP A 28 5.53 -19.65 4.73
N ARG A 29 6.38 -19.70 3.70
CA ARG A 29 7.36 -20.79 3.52
C ARG A 29 8.81 -20.37 3.75
N ASP A 30 9.09 -19.08 3.66
CA ASP A 30 10.43 -18.50 3.80
C ASP A 30 10.45 -17.45 4.92
N PRO A 31 10.91 -17.84 6.14
CA PRO A 31 11.00 -16.93 7.27
C PRO A 31 12.01 -15.79 7.08
N GLU A 32 13.07 -15.99 6.29
CA GLU A 32 14.06 -14.96 6.00
C GLU A 32 13.45 -13.88 5.12
N PHE A 33 12.77 -14.29 4.05
CA PHE A 33 11.97 -13.38 3.23
C PHE A 33 10.90 -12.65 4.06
N LYS A 34 10.18 -13.34 4.95
CA LYS A 34 9.18 -12.69 5.81
C LYS A 34 9.81 -11.58 6.66
N LYS A 35 10.99 -11.82 7.23
CA LYS A 35 11.72 -10.82 8.02
C LYS A 35 12.14 -9.62 7.18
N ASP A 36 12.66 -9.86 5.99
CA ASP A 36 13.04 -8.80 5.05
C ASP A 36 11.81 -7.99 4.62
N LEU A 37 10.70 -8.67 4.33
CA LEU A 37 9.43 -8.07 3.96
C LEU A 37 8.86 -7.18 5.07
N LEU A 38 8.92 -7.61 6.34
CA LEU A 38 8.47 -6.79 7.48
C LEU A 38 9.39 -5.57 7.72
N LYS A 39 10.68 -5.68 7.38
CA LYS A 39 11.66 -4.62 7.64
C LYS A 39 11.68 -3.55 6.54
N ASN A 40 11.73 -3.97 5.28
CA ASN A 40 11.81 -3.11 4.10
C ASN A 40 10.98 -3.71 2.96
N PRO A 41 9.65 -3.48 2.94
CA PRO A 41 8.76 -4.07 1.95
C PRO A 41 9.19 -3.82 0.51
N PHE A 42 9.53 -2.58 0.15
CA PHE A 42 9.92 -2.25 -1.23
C PHE A 42 11.18 -2.99 -1.69
N ASP A 43 12.21 -3.06 -0.85
CA ASP A 43 13.44 -3.79 -1.18
C ASP A 43 13.19 -5.29 -1.33
N ALA A 44 12.39 -5.87 -0.44
CA ALA A 44 12.03 -7.29 -0.50
C ALA A 44 11.23 -7.60 -1.78
N LEU A 45 10.26 -6.75 -2.13
CA LEU A 45 9.47 -6.92 -3.35
C LEU A 45 10.31 -6.73 -4.62
N ALA A 46 11.24 -5.76 -4.62
CA ALA A 46 12.19 -5.53 -5.69
C ALA A 46 13.08 -6.75 -5.93
N LYS A 47 13.74 -7.23 -4.87
CA LYS A 47 14.72 -8.32 -4.93
C LYS A 47 14.08 -9.65 -5.35
N HIS A 48 12.89 -9.97 -4.84
CA HIS A 48 12.27 -11.28 -5.04
C HIS A 48 11.30 -11.34 -6.22
N PHE A 49 10.68 -10.22 -6.59
CA PHE A 49 9.67 -10.19 -7.64
C PHE A 49 9.99 -9.23 -8.78
N GLY A 50 11.10 -8.47 -8.70
CA GLY A 50 11.43 -7.43 -9.67
C GLY A 50 10.45 -6.26 -9.65
N TYR A 51 9.62 -6.16 -8.60
CA TYR A 51 8.55 -5.17 -8.53
C TYR A 51 9.09 -3.84 -7.99
N GLN A 52 8.78 -2.75 -8.69
CA GLN A 52 9.06 -1.39 -8.24
C GLN A 52 7.72 -0.67 -8.13
N SER A 53 7.38 -0.22 -6.91
CA SER A 53 6.13 0.53 -6.75
C SER A 53 6.22 1.84 -7.53
N PRO A 54 5.25 2.12 -8.41
CA PRO A 54 5.26 3.34 -9.21
C PRO A 54 4.68 4.52 -8.43
N TRP A 55 4.29 4.35 -7.16
CA TRP A 55 3.58 5.36 -6.37
C TRP A 55 4.45 5.94 -5.24
N ILE A 56 4.23 7.21 -4.90
CA ILE A 56 4.85 7.85 -3.72
C ILE A 56 4.09 7.49 -2.44
N ILE A 57 4.09 6.20 -2.11
CA ILE A 57 3.52 5.69 -0.86
C ILE A 57 4.62 5.15 0.03
N ASP A 58 4.38 5.22 1.34
CA ASP A 58 5.11 4.40 2.30
C ASP A 58 4.29 3.12 2.52
N LEU A 59 4.91 1.97 2.29
CA LEU A 59 4.28 0.68 2.50
C LEU A 59 4.87 0.09 3.77
N GLU A 60 4.03 -0.03 4.80
CA GLU A 60 4.36 -0.74 6.02
C GLU A 60 3.66 -2.10 6.03
N ILE A 61 4.41 -3.17 6.31
CA ILE A 61 3.85 -4.50 6.52
C ILE A 61 4.07 -4.85 7.98
N VAL A 62 2.96 -5.03 8.69
CA VAL A 62 2.96 -5.34 10.12
C VAL A 62 2.56 -6.79 10.36
N GLU A 63 3.19 -7.41 11.34
CA GLU A 63 2.69 -8.66 11.87
C GLU A 63 1.58 -8.33 12.88
N PRO A 64 0.34 -8.79 12.64
CA PRO A 64 -0.78 -8.38 13.46
C PRO A 64 -0.73 -9.06 14.84
N GLU A 65 -1.38 -8.46 15.84
CA GLU A 65 -1.47 -9.01 17.20
C GLU A 65 -2.19 -10.37 17.24
N SER A 66 -2.24 -11.01 18.42
CA SER A 66 -2.86 -12.33 18.57
C SER A 66 -4.33 -12.33 18.12
N ASP A 67 -4.77 -13.44 17.52
CA ASP A 67 -6.12 -13.74 17.00
C ASP A 67 -6.32 -13.52 15.49
N TYR A 68 -5.46 -12.79 14.79
CA TYR A 68 -5.54 -12.65 13.33
C TYR A 68 -5.00 -13.89 12.58
N GLY A 69 -5.70 -14.31 11.52
CA GLY A 69 -5.35 -15.45 10.66
C GLY A 69 -6.55 -16.18 10.08
N TRP A 70 -6.29 -17.34 9.46
CA TRP A 70 -7.33 -18.26 9.00
C TRP A 70 -8.02 -18.92 10.20
N LYS A 71 -9.36 -18.85 10.25
CA LYS A 71 -10.19 -19.50 11.27
C LYS A 71 -10.98 -20.62 10.60
N SER A 72 -10.64 -21.87 10.93
CA SER A 72 -11.40 -23.03 10.46
C SER A 72 -12.73 -23.15 11.21
N SER A 73 -13.77 -23.61 10.52
CA SER A 73 -15.11 -23.85 11.08
C SER A 73 -15.13 -24.97 12.13
N GLY A 74 -14.09 -25.82 12.21
CA GLY A 74 -13.95 -26.87 13.23
C GLY A 74 -14.82 -28.11 13.01
N ASP A 75 -15.68 -28.11 11.99
CA ASP A 75 -16.62 -29.16 11.62
C ASP A 75 -16.04 -30.18 10.62
N GLY A 76 -14.76 -30.05 10.26
CA GLY A 76 -14.08 -30.93 9.31
C GLY A 76 -14.48 -30.71 7.85
N SER A 77 -15.31 -29.71 7.55
CA SER A 77 -15.73 -29.36 6.17
C SER A 77 -14.60 -28.77 5.31
N GLY A 78 -13.50 -28.36 5.95
CA GLY A 78 -12.45 -27.57 5.31
C GLY A 78 -12.84 -26.10 5.11
N GLU A 79 -14.05 -25.71 5.51
CA GLU A 79 -14.49 -24.32 5.45
C GLU A 79 -13.81 -23.49 6.56
N GLY A 80 -13.65 -22.21 6.26
CA GLY A 80 -13.09 -21.24 7.17
C GLY A 80 -13.14 -19.84 6.60
N LYS A 81 -12.74 -18.88 7.42
CA LYS A 81 -12.71 -17.47 7.05
C LYS A 81 -11.43 -16.80 7.51
N TRP A 82 -10.99 -15.82 6.75
CA TRP A 82 -9.91 -14.94 7.17
C TRP A 82 -10.42 -13.94 8.22
N HIS A 83 -9.73 -13.87 9.35
CA HIS A 83 -9.85 -12.77 10.31
C HIS A 83 -8.57 -11.94 10.22
N LEU A 84 -8.65 -10.76 9.61
CA LEU A 84 -7.49 -9.88 9.37
C LEU A 84 -7.78 -8.48 9.93
N PRO A 85 -6.74 -7.70 10.30
CA PRO A 85 -6.93 -6.31 10.68
C PRO A 85 -7.42 -5.49 9.48
N LEU A 86 -7.96 -4.30 9.78
CA LEU A 86 -8.26 -3.32 8.74
C LEU A 86 -6.96 -2.79 8.13
N ASN A 87 -6.92 -2.63 6.81
CA ASN A 87 -5.85 -1.89 6.16
C ASN A 87 -5.96 -0.41 6.55
N THR A 88 -4.85 0.18 6.97
CA THR A 88 -4.76 1.60 7.33
C THR A 88 -4.08 2.40 6.23
N MET A 89 -4.51 3.64 6.05
CA MET A 89 -3.87 4.60 5.16
C MET A 89 -3.81 5.96 5.87
N TRP A 90 -2.65 6.61 5.81
CA TRP A 90 -2.50 7.98 6.27
C TRP A 90 -2.47 8.92 5.07
N VAL A 91 -3.19 10.04 5.19
CA VAL A 91 -3.26 11.08 4.17
C VAL A 91 -2.88 12.40 4.82
N GLY A 92 -1.89 13.08 4.26
CA GLY A 92 -1.55 14.44 4.67
C GLY A 92 -2.59 15.42 4.19
N ILE A 93 -3.22 16.16 5.11
CA ILE A 93 -4.13 17.26 4.76
C ILE A 93 -3.32 18.55 4.78
N PRO A 94 -3.31 19.34 3.69
CA PRO A 94 -2.54 20.57 3.63
C PRO A 94 -3.11 21.63 4.60
N GLU A 95 -2.24 22.49 5.11
CA GLU A 95 -2.68 23.67 5.86
C GLU A 95 -3.45 24.64 4.95
N LYS A 96 -4.45 25.30 5.53
CA LYS A 96 -5.21 26.33 4.82
C LYS A 96 -4.29 27.54 4.56
N PRO A 97 -4.26 28.10 3.33
CA PRO A 97 -3.49 29.32 3.06
C PRO A 97 -4.00 30.48 3.92
N ALA A 98 -3.07 31.26 4.50
CA ALA A 98 -3.41 32.38 5.37
C ALA A 98 -4.12 33.52 4.62
N PRO A 99 -3.70 33.91 3.39
CA PRO A 99 -4.52 34.78 2.56
C PRO A 99 -5.75 34.05 2.05
N LEU A 100 -6.95 34.45 2.52
CA LEU A 100 -8.21 33.83 2.09
C LEU A 100 -8.45 33.99 0.57
N SER A 101 -7.88 35.02 -0.06
CA SER A 101 -7.94 35.24 -1.49
C SER A 101 -7.21 34.18 -2.31
N GLU A 102 -6.29 33.43 -1.70
CA GLU A 102 -5.49 32.40 -2.37
C GLU A 102 -6.10 31.00 -2.24
N GLU A 103 -7.18 30.81 -1.46
CA GLU A 103 -7.79 29.49 -1.22
C GLU A 103 -8.12 28.73 -2.51
N ALA A 104 -8.81 29.40 -3.45
CA ALA A 104 -9.22 28.77 -4.70
C ALA A 104 -8.00 28.41 -5.57
N VAL A 105 -6.97 29.26 -5.59
CA VAL A 105 -5.74 29.02 -6.35
C VAL A 105 -4.93 27.88 -5.73
N ALA A 106 -4.78 27.87 -4.40
CA ALA A 106 -4.07 26.83 -3.68
C ALA A 106 -4.74 25.45 -3.85
N LEU A 107 -6.08 25.40 -3.81
CA LEU A 107 -6.82 24.16 -4.03
C LEU A 107 -6.72 23.69 -5.49
N ALA A 108 -6.78 24.61 -6.46
CA ALA A 108 -6.58 24.28 -7.86
C ALA A 108 -5.15 23.73 -8.12
N ALA A 109 -4.13 24.36 -7.53
CA ALA A 109 -2.74 23.90 -7.61
C ALA A 109 -2.53 22.54 -6.93
N TYR A 110 -3.21 22.29 -5.80
CA TYR A 110 -3.19 20.97 -5.16
C TYR A 110 -3.81 19.90 -6.07
N CYS A 111 -4.95 20.21 -6.69
CA CYS A 111 -5.61 19.33 -7.65
C CYS A 111 -4.72 19.03 -8.86
N ASP A 112 -4.04 20.06 -9.39
CA ASP A 112 -3.14 20.00 -10.56
C ASP A 112 -1.74 19.46 -10.24
N ALA A 113 -1.43 19.21 -8.97
CA ALA A 113 -0.13 18.71 -8.54
C ALA A 113 0.18 17.30 -9.08
N GLY A 114 -0.78 16.68 -9.77
CA GLY A 114 -0.65 15.42 -10.49
C GLY A 114 -0.16 14.32 -9.54
N PRO A 115 0.94 13.65 -9.83
CA PRO A 115 1.47 12.63 -8.95
C PRO A 115 2.35 13.20 -7.83
N SER A 116 2.27 14.48 -7.47
CA SER A 116 2.99 14.94 -6.28
C SER A 116 2.27 14.51 -5.00
N TYR A 117 0.95 14.29 -5.08
CA TYR A 117 0.11 13.83 -3.98
C TYR A 117 -0.73 12.62 -4.42
N LEU A 118 -1.16 11.83 -3.44
CA LEU A 118 -1.97 10.65 -3.71
C LEU A 118 -3.37 11.09 -4.15
N PHE A 119 -3.85 10.54 -5.28
CA PHE A 119 -5.22 10.76 -5.80
C PHE A 119 -5.57 12.20 -6.21
N THR A 120 -4.58 13.02 -6.56
CA THR A 120 -4.80 14.31 -7.23
C THR A 120 -4.91 14.12 -8.75
N CYS A 121 -5.73 14.97 -9.38
CA CYS A 121 -6.03 14.87 -10.81
C CYS A 121 -4.86 15.37 -11.68
N CYS A 122 -5.00 15.11 -12.97
CA CYS A 122 -4.38 15.88 -14.04
C CYS A 122 -5.51 16.34 -14.97
#